data_AF-A0A084T1S8-F1
#
_entry.id   AF-A0A084T1S8-F1
#
_cell.length_a   1.000
_cell.length_b   1.000
_cell.length_c   1.000
_cell.angle_alpha   90.00
_cell.angle_beta   90.00
_cell.angle_gamma   90.00
#
_symmetry.space_group_name_H-M   'P 1'
#
loop_
_entity.id
_entity.type
_entity.pdbx_description
1 polymer ?
#
loop_
_entity_poly.entity_id
_entity_poly.type
_entity_poly.pdbx_seq_one_letter_code
_entity_poly.pdbx_strand_id
1 'polypeptide(L)'
;MRIANLALLTLALMGCPKQVDTRVAGSDDDQLTTYEARLEELRARGAAGELSCADQCTLATQTCDVAEGLCGVVSRHPDRTDLPPRCARARESCAEKTDNCTRCRNR
;
A
#
# COMPACT_ATOMS: atom_id res chain seq x y z
N MET A 1 24.80 -61.97 -23.87
CA MET A 1 25.30 -60.84 -24.70
C MET A 1 24.09 -60.27 -25.44
N ARG A 2 23.63 -59.03 -25.34
CA ARG A 2 24.22 -57.75 -24.91
C ARG A 2 23.06 -56.77 -24.61
N ILE A 3 23.22 -56.04 -23.50
CA ILE A 3 23.09 -54.59 -23.34
C ILE A 3 21.70 -53.95 -23.54
N ALA A 4 21.19 -53.44 -22.41
CA ALA A 4 20.15 -52.44 -22.22
C ALA A 4 20.28 -51.21 -23.13
N ASN A 5 19.16 -50.51 -23.39
CA ASN A 5 19.01 -49.10 -23.79
C ASN A 5 17.56 -48.94 -24.32
N LEU A 6 16.77 -47.89 -24.10
CA LEU A 6 16.96 -46.60 -23.45
C LEU A 6 15.55 -46.05 -23.17
N ALA A 7 15.37 -45.40 -22.03
CA ALA A 7 14.18 -44.64 -21.68
C ALA A 7 13.89 -43.52 -22.68
N LEU A 8 12.61 -43.20 -22.88
CA LEU A 8 12.16 -41.85 -23.22
C LEU A 8 10.72 -41.68 -22.72
N LEU A 9 10.61 -41.39 -21.42
CA LEU A 9 9.48 -40.66 -20.86
C LEU A 9 9.46 -39.28 -21.53
N THR A 10 8.58 -39.09 -22.50
CA THR A 10 8.21 -37.76 -22.97
C THR A 10 7.32 -37.11 -21.92
N LEU A 11 7.96 -36.47 -20.94
CA LEU A 11 7.29 -35.51 -20.06
C LEU A 11 6.69 -34.42 -20.95
N ALA A 12 5.36 -34.46 -21.10
CA ALA A 12 4.57 -33.31 -21.47
C ALA A 12 4.72 -32.27 -20.35
N LEU A 13 5.73 -31.40 -20.50
CA LEU A 13 5.79 -30.12 -19.81
C LEU A 13 4.61 -29.28 -20.31
N MET A 14 3.45 -29.48 -19.68
CA MET A 14 2.45 -28.43 -19.61
C MET A 14 3.10 -27.25 -18.88
N GLY A 15 3.69 -26.34 -19.65
CA GLY A 15 4.08 -25.04 -19.16
C GLY A 15 2.82 -24.32 -18.71
N CYS A 16 2.61 -24.24 -17.40
CA CYS A 16 1.71 -23.26 -16.82
C CYS A 16 2.10 -21.90 -17.42
N PRO A 17 1.18 -21.14 -18.04
CA PRO A 17 1.45 -19.75 -18.33
C PRO A 17 1.61 -19.07 -16.97
N LYS A 18 2.85 -18.93 -16.51
CA LYS A 18 3.17 -17.97 -15.47
C LYS A 18 2.79 -16.65 -16.10
N GLN A 19 1.62 -16.13 -15.73
CA GLN A 19 1.28 -14.73 -15.95
C GLN A 19 2.45 -13.95 -15.37
N VAL A 20 3.36 -13.54 -16.24
CA VAL A 20 4.37 -12.56 -15.90
C VAL A 20 3.54 -11.30 -15.75
N ASP A 21 3.19 -10.98 -14.51
CA ASP A 21 2.71 -9.66 -14.13
C ASP A 21 3.75 -8.68 -14.69
N THR A 22 3.45 -8.06 -15.83
CA THR A 22 4.28 -7.01 -16.45
C THR A 22 4.15 -5.72 -15.64
N ARG A 23 4.08 -5.83 -14.31
CA ARG A 23 4.03 -4.71 -13.39
C ARG A 23 5.44 -4.17 -13.31
N VAL A 24 5.65 -3.10 -14.06
CA VAL A 24 6.89 -2.33 -14.06
C VAL A 24 7.15 -1.93 -12.61
N ALA A 25 8.25 -2.39 -12.02
CA ALA A 25 8.59 -2.13 -10.62
C ALA A 25 8.53 -0.64 -10.25
N GLY A 26 8.80 0.25 -11.22
CA GLY A 26 8.67 1.70 -11.05
C GLY A 26 7.24 2.18 -10.75
N SER A 27 6.20 1.50 -11.23
CA SER A 27 4.81 1.95 -11.02
C SER A 27 4.36 1.88 -9.57
N ASP A 28 4.85 0.92 -8.78
CA ASP A 28 4.47 0.80 -7.37
C ASP A 28 5.31 1.73 -6.49
N ASP A 29 6.58 1.97 -6.83
CA ASP A 29 7.43 2.98 -6.15
C ASP A 29 6.94 4.42 -6.43
N ASP A 30 6.45 4.69 -7.65
CA ASP A 30 5.78 5.96 -8.00
C ASP A 30 4.47 6.14 -7.23
N GLN A 31 3.70 5.06 -7.04
CA GLN A 31 2.50 5.06 -6.20
C GLN A 31 2.84 5.36 -4.74
N LEU A 32 3.87 4.72 -4.17
CA LEU A 32 4.33 4.98 -2.81
C LEU A 32 4.70 6.46 -2.64
N THR A 33 5.50 7.00 -3.55
CA THR A 33 5.89 8.42 -3.54
C THR A 33 4.68 9.34 -3.60
N THR A 34 3.69 9.00 -4.43
CA THR A 34 2.45 9.78 -4.56
C THR A 34 1.64 9.77 -3.25
N TYR A 35 1.48 8.61 -2.61
CA TYR A 35 0.77 8.52 -1.34
C TYR A 35 1.51 9.27 -0.22
N GLU A 36 2.83 9.19 -0.17
CA GLU A 36 3.65 9.91 0.81
C GLU A 36 3.53 11.43 0.65
N ALA A 37 3.63 11.93 -0.60
CA ALA A 37 3.43 13.34 -0.89
C ALA A 37 2.03 13.81 -0.48
N ARG A 38 1.01 12.98 -0.72
CA ARG A 38 -0.37 13.28 -0.34
C ARG A 38 -0.56 13.29 1.18
N LEU A 39 0.06 12.38 1.92
CA LEU A 39 0.03 12.39 3.39
C LEU A 39 0.64 13.68 3.94
N GLU A 40 1.76 14.12 3.37
CA GLU A 40 2.41 15.37 3.81
C GLU A 40 1.55 16.60 3.50
N GLU A 41 0.92 16.66 2.33
CA GLU A 41 -0.02 17.72 2.00
C GLU A 41 -1.19 17.78 3.01
N LEU A 42 -1.78 16.63 3.33
CA LEU A 42 -2.87 16.54 4.31
C LEU A 42 -2.39 16.93 5.72
N ARG A 43 -1.18 16.53 6.10
CA ARG A 43 -0.55 16.92 7.37
C ARG A 43 -0.38 18.44 7.44
N ALA A 44 0.15 19.06 6.38
CA ALA A 44 0.33 20.50 6.28
C ALA A 44 -1.01 21.25 6.35
N ARG A 45 -2.04 20.76 5.63
CA ARG A 45 -3.41 21.30 5.70
C ARG A 45 -3.97 21.25 7.12
N GLY A 46 -3.73 20.16 7.85
CA GLY A 46 -4.12 20.00 9.24
C GLY A 46 -3.40 20.95 10.21
N ALA A 47 -2.22 21.44 9.85
CA ALA A 47 -1.43 22.37 10.66
C ALA A 47 -1.67 23.85 10.30
N ALA A 48 -2.28 24.14 9.16
CA ALA A 48 -2.38 25.48 8.59
C ALA A 48 -3.41 26.41 9.25
N GLY A 49 -4.01 26.03 10.38
CA GLY A 49 -4.93 26.88 11.15
C GLY A 49 -6.05 26.10 11.82
N GLU A 50 -7.04 26.83 12.32
CA GLU A 50 -8.19 26.27 13.01
C GLU A 50 -9.21 25.78 11.98
N LEU A 51 -9.29 24.46 11.80
CA LEU A 51 -10.23 23.82 10.88
C LEU A 51 -11.63 23.73 11.50
N SER A 52 -12.66 23.95 10.68
CA SER A 52 -14.04 23.62 11.09
C SER A 52 -14.16 22.13 11.40
N CYS A 53 -15.14 21.73 12.22
CA CYS A 53 -15.34 20.30 12.52
C CYS A 53 -15.61 19.46 11.24
N ALA A 54 -16.33 20.04 10.27
CA ALA A 54 -16.55 19.39 8.97
C ALA A 54 -15.24 19.18 8.20
N ASP A 55 -14.35 20.17 8.22
CA ASP A 55 -13.03 20.07 7.58
C ASP A 55 -12.12 19.07 8.30
N GLN A 56 -12.18 18.99 9.63
CA GLN A 56 -11.43 18.00 10.41
C GLN A 56 -11.87 16.56 10.05
N CYS A 57 -13.18 16.32 9.93
CA CYS A 57 -13.70 15.02 9.52
C CYS A 57 -13.39 14.68 8.06
N THR A 58 -13.39 15.69 7.18
CA THR A 58 -12.95 15.52 5.79
C THR A 58 -11.47 15.15 5.74
N LEU A 59 -10.63 15.83 6.53
CA LEU A 59 -9.21 15.55 6.63
C LEU A 59 -8.94 14.15 7.19
N ALA A 60 -9.74 13.70 8.16
CA ALA A 60 -9.67 12.33 8.67
C ALA A 60 -9.93 11.30 7.57
N THR A 61 -11.04 11.45 6.84
CA THR A 61 -11.41 10.56 5.74
C THR A 61 -10.30 10.51 4.68
N GLN A 62 -9.83 11.66 4.21
CA GLN A 62 -8.78 11.75 3.20
C GLN A 62 -7.46 11.12 3.67
N THR A 63 -7.09 11.32 4.95
CA THR A 63 -5.87 10.72 5.51
C THR A 63 -5.99 9.20 5.58
N CYS A 64 -7.16 8.69 5.97
CA CYS A 64 -7.41 7.26 6.05
C CYS A 64 -7.40 6.58 4.69
N ASP A 65 -8.05 7.16 3.67
CA ASP A 65 -8.04 6.63 2.31
C ASP A 65 -6.61 6.50 1.75
N VAL A 66 -5.78 7.53 1.99
CA VAL A 66 -4.37 7.52 1.57
C VAL A 66 -3.55 6.49 2.36
N ALA A 67 -3.80 6.36 3.66
CA ALA A 67 -3.13 5.35 4.49
C ALA A 67 -3.48 3.92 4.03
N GLU A 68 -4.73 3.67 3.69
CA GLU A 68 -5.17 2.38 3.13
C GLU A 68 -4.53 2.10 1.77
N GLY A 69 -4.49 3.09 0.88
CA GLY A 69 -3.82 3.01 -0.42
C GLY A 69 -2.33 2.64 -0.27
N LEU A 70 -1.61 3.36 0.60
CA LEU A 70 -0.20 3.11 0.90
C LEU A 70 -0.01 1.69 1.46
N CYS A 71 -0.78 1.31 2.48
CA CYS A 71 -0.70 -0.02 3.08
C CYS A 71 -1.04 -1.12 2.08
N GLY A 72 -1.95 -0.88 1.14
CA GLY A 72 -2.26 -1.79 0.04
C GLY A 72 -1.07 -2.01 -0.89
N VAL A 73 -0.22 -1.00 -1.11
CA VAL A 73 1.06 -1.20 -1.82
C VAL A 73 2.02 -2.03 -0.97
N VAL A 74 2.19 -1.69 0.32
CA VAL A 74 3.07 -2.44 1.25
C VAL A 74 2.74 -3.94 1.28
N SER A 75 1.45 -4.29 1.33
CA SER A 75 1.02 -5.69 1.35
C SER A 75 1.38 -6.47 0.08
N ARG A 76 1.60 -5.79 -1.07
CA ARG A 76 2.07 -6.43 -2.31
C ARG A 76 3.57 -6.66 -2.34
N HIS A 77 4.31 -6.05 -1.40
CA HIS A 77 5.78 -6.08 -1.32
C HIS A 77 6.25 -6.59 0.05
N PRO A 78 5.92 -7.83 0.44
CA PRO A 78 6.24 -8.37 1.77
C PRO A 78 7.75 -8.50 2.04
N ASP A 79 8.55 -8.63 0.98
CA ASP A 79 10.01 -8.77 1.08
C ASP A 79 10.72 -7.44 1.37
N ARG A 80 10.03 -6.31 1.21
CA ARG A 80 10.56 -4.95 1.43
C ARG A 80 10.38 -4.53 2.89
N THR A 81 11.41 -4.72 3.70
CA THR A 81 11.39 -4.45 5.14
C THR A 81 11.28 -2.96 5.51
N ASP A 82 11.55 -2.05 4.56
CA ASP A 82 11.43 -0.60 4.75
C ASP A 82 9.98 -0.07 4.64
N LEU A 83 9.06 -0.87 4.10
CA LEU A 83 7.68 -0.47 3.84
C LEU A 83 6.71 -0.64 5.03
N PRO A 84 6.75 -1.71 5.84
CA PRO A 84 5.85 -1.88 6.98
C PRO A 84 5.84 -0.68 7.95
N PRO A 85 6.99 -0.08 8.33
CA PRO A 85 7.00 1.12 9.17
C PRO A 85 6.35 2.36 8.53
N ARG A 86 6.28 2.43 7.18
CA ARG A 86 5.59 3.53 6.47
C ARG A 86 4.08 3.38 6.56
N CYS A 87 3.58 2.16 6.35
CA CYS A 87 2.15 1.83 6.54
C CYS A 87 1.70 2.08 8.00
N ALA A 88 2.51 1.69 8.98
CA ALA A 88 2.20 1.94 10.40
C ALA A 88 2.01 3.45 10.68
N ARG A 89 2.96 4.29 10.24
CA ARG A 89 2.89 5.75 10.42
C ARG A 89 1.70 6.39 9.70
N ALA A 90 1.35 5.90 8.52
CA ALA A 90 0.16 6.37 7.80
C ALA A 90 -1.13 6.03 8.56
N ARG A 91 -1.24 4.82 9.12
CA ARG A 91 -2.38 4.41 9.95
C ARG A 91 -2.48 5.19 11.25
N GLU A 92 -1.35 5.48 11.90
CA GLU A 92 -1.31 6.35 13.08
C GLU A 92 -1.85 7.75 12.76
N SER A 93 -1.47 8.30 11.61
CA SER A 93 -1.98 9.59 11.14
C SER A 93 -3.51 9.56 10.91
N CYS A 94 -4.02 8.49 10.29
CA CYS A 94 -5.46 8.28 10.13
C CYS A 94 -6.19 8.21 11.48
N ALA A 95 -5.65 7.45 12.44
CA ALA A 95 -6.22 7.33 13.78
C ALA A 95 -6.26 8.68 14.50
N GLU A 96 -5.18 9.46 14.45
CA GLU A 96 -5.10 10.81 15.04
C GLU A 96 -6.18 11.74 14.46
N LYS A 97 -6.32 11.80 13.13
CA LYS A 97 -7.32 12.67 12.50
C LYS A 97 -8.75 12.19 12.78
N THR A 98 -8.97 10.88 12.84
CA THR A 98 -10.28 10.30 13.20
C THR A 98 -10.66 10.64 14.64
N ASP A 99 -9.72 10.59 15.57
CA ASP A 99 -9.93 11.01 16.96
C ASP A 99 -10.28 12.50 17.05
N ASN A 100 -9.58 13.36 16.29
CA ASN A 100 -9.91 14.79 16.21
C ASN A 100 -11.34 15.04 15.71
N CYS A 101 -11.73 14.38 14.62
CA CYS A 101 -13.11 14.43 14.10
C CYS A 101 -14.13 13.96 15.15
N THR A 102 -13.84 12.85 15.83
CA THR A 102 -14.74 12.30 16.87
C THR A 102 -14.90 13.28 18.03
N ARG A 103 -13.79 13.88 18.49
CA ARG A 103 -13.82 14.89 19.55
C ARG A 103 -14.59 16.14 19.15
N CYS A 104 -14.46 16.63 17.92
CA CYS A 104 -15.19 17.81 17.48
C CYS A 104 -16.69 17.57 17.33
N ARG A 105 -17.10 16.35 16.91
CA ARG A 105 -18.52 15.98 16.75
C ARG A 105 -19.25 15.78 18.07
N ASN A 106 -18.53 15.43 19.13
CA ASN A 106 -19.08 15.19 20.46
C ASN A 106 -19.06 16.45 21.36
N ARG A 107 -18.70 17.60 20.81
CA ARG A 107 -18.60 18.88 21.51
C ARG A 107 -19.80 19.75 21.18
#